data_AF-A0A0A0C109-F1
#
_entry.id   AF-A0A0A0C109-F1
#
_cell.length_a   1.000
_cell.length_b   1.000
_cell.length_c   1.000
_cell.angle_alpha   90.00
_cell.angle_beta   90.00
_cell.angle_gamma   90.00
#
_symmetry.space_group_name_H-M   'P 1'
#
loop_
_entity.id
_entity.type
_entity.pdbx_description
1 polymer ?
#
loop_
_entity_poly.entity_id
_entity_poly.type
_entity_poly.pdbx_seq_one_letter_code
_entity_poly.pdbx_strand_id
1 'polypeptide(L)'
;MDESTTEPKPPRREWAVTFSTLTIMAGCLIAAAVLTALVYVALAGVPEEELLAAGITVPGARVAFTVGGAAFAAFLLLGPAIGFVLTWLLREVRNQSVHVLVFAAAGAALGVVTAFVLGVPEIAFMTAGLVGASSAAGRAAISPFARV
;
A
#
# COMPACT_ATOMS: atom_id res chain seq x y z
N MET A 1 -10.65 44.54 -36.78
CA MET A 1 -9.76 43.37 -36.91
C MET A 1 -9.39 43.00 -35.48
N ASP A 2 -10.20 42.14 -34.86
CA ASP A 2 -9.89 41.62 -33.52
C ASP A 2 -8.96 40.42 -33.70
N GLU A 3 -7.69 40.66 -33.41
CA GLU A 3 -6.66 39.65 -33.30
C GLU A 3 -6.90 38.90 -31.97
N SER A 4 -7.88 37.99 -31.98
CA SER A 4 -8.13 37.11 -30.83
C SER A 4 -6.92 36.19 -30.70
N THR A 5 -6.02 36.52 -29.79
CA THR A 5 -4.93 35.67 -29.34
C THR A 5 -5.53 34.36 -28.82
N THR A 6 -5.56 33.34 -29.66
CA THR A 6 -5.92 31.98 -29.27
C THR A 6 -4.80 31.48 -28.37
N GLU A 7 -4.93 31.74 -27.07
CA GLU A 7 -4.07 31.17 -26.05
C GLU A 7 -4.11 29.64 -26.25
N PRO A 8 -2.96 28.98 -26.48
CA PRO A 8 -2.94 27.55 -26.72
C PRO A 8 -3.46 26.86 -25.45
N LYS A 9 -4.67 26.30 -25.55
CA LYS A 9 -5.27 25.50 -24.47
C LYS A 9 -4.24 24.47 -24.03
N PRO A 10 -3.86 24.41 -22.74
CA PRO A 10 -2.82 23.50 -22.29
C PRO A 10 -3.19 22.08 -22.73
N PRO A 11 -2.24 21.31 -23.29
CA PRO A 11 -2.53 19.98 -23.80
C PRO A 11 -3.21 19.18 -22.69
N ARG A 12 -4.39 18.62 -23.00
CA ARG A 12 -5.11 17.76 -22.08
C ARG A 12 -4.17 16.59 -21.77
N ARG A 13 -3.68 16.50 -20.53
CA ARG A 13 -2.84 15.37 -20.09
C ARG A 13 -3.69 14.11 -20.18
N GLU A 14 -3.53 13.37 -21.28
CA GLU A 14 -4.19 12.09 -21.48
C GLU A 14 -3.68 11.10 -20.44
N TRP A 15 -4.60 10.32 -19.88
CA TRP A 15 -4.23 9.30 -18.93
C TRP A 15 -3.63 8.13 -19.71
N ALA A 16 -2.34 7.88 -19.51
CA ALA A 16 -1.65 6.73 -20.07
C ALA A 16 -2.08 5.42 -19.39
N VAL A 17 -2.60 5.49 -18.16
CA VAL A 17 -3.07 4.32 -17.40
C VAL A 17 -4.22 4.74 -16.48
N THR A 18 -5.37 4.08 -16.60
CA THR A 18 -6.55 4.27 -15.72
C THR A 18 -6.96 2.97 -15.04
N PHE A 19 -7.53 3.08 -13.85
CA PHE A 19 -8.08 1.95 -13.09
C PHE A 19 -9.50 2.28 -12.66
N SER A 20 -10.39 1.29 -12.69
CA SER A 20 -11.72 1.46 -12.11
C SER A 20 -11.63 1.49 -10.58
N THR A 21 -12.60 2.14 -9.91
CA THR A 21 -12.68 2.15 -8.44
C THR A 21 -12.67 0.73 -7.85
N LEU A 22 -13.38 -0.20 -8.49
CA LEU A 22 -13.41 -1.61 -8.06
C LEU A 22 -12.04 -2.27 -8.17
N THR A 23 -11.27 -1.94 -9.21
CA THR A 23 -9.91 -2.45 -9.38
C THR A 23 -8.97 -1.92 -8.30
N ILE A 24 -9.11 -0.64 -7.91
CA ILE A 24 -8.34 -0.07 -6.79
C ILE A 24 -8.71 -0.76 -5.47
N MET A 25 -10.00 -1.00 -5.22
CA MET A 25 -10.47 -1.73 -4.03
C MET A 25 -9.92 -3.16 -3.99
N ALA A 26 -9.94 -3.86 -5.12
CA ALA A 26 -9.35 -5.20 -5.22
C ALA A 26 -7.85 -5.19 -4.89
N GLY A 27 -7.11 -4.19 -5.39
CA GLY A 27 -5.69 -4.04 -5.06
C GLY A 27 -5.44 -3.79 -3.56
N CYS A 28 -6.30 -3.00 -2.91
CA CYS A 28 -6.21 -2.77 -1.47
C CYS A 28 -6.53 -4.04 -0.67
N LEU A 29 -7.54 -4.82 -1.07
CA LEU A 29 -7.86 -6.11 -0.46
C LEU A 29 -6.69 -7.09 -0.57
N ILE A 30 -6.06 -7.17 -1.74
CA ILE A 30 -4.89 -8.03 -1.97
C ILE A 30 -3.72 -7.56 -1.10
N ALA A 31 -3.41 -6.27 -1.09
CA ALA A 31 -2.34 -5.73 -0.23
C ALA A 31 -2.60 -6.05 1.25
N ALA A 32 -3.82 -5.89 1.72
CA ALA A 32 -4.19 -6.17 3.09
C ALA A 32 -4.07 -7.67 3.45
N ALA A 33 -4.48 -8.56 2.55
CA ALA A 33 -4.31 -10.01 2.72
C ALA A 33 -2.82 -10.40 2.73
N VAL A 34 -2.01 -9.85 1.82
CA VAL A 34 -0.56 -10.08 1.77
C VAL A 34 0.10 -9.57 3.06
N LEU A 35 -0.26 -8.39 3.54
CA LEU A 35 0.28 -7.86 4.79
C LEU A 35 -0.03 -8.77 5.98
N THR A 36 -1.28 -9.24 6.08
CA THR A 36 -1.70 -10.18 7.14
C THR A 36 -0.89 -11.47 7.08
N ALA A 37 -0.69 -12.03 5.88
CA ALA A 37 0.11 -13.22 5.69
C ALA A 37 1.58 -13.00 6.07
N LEU A 38 2.17 -11.85 5.68
CA LEU A 38 3.55 -11.53 6.03
C LEU A 38 3.75 -11.34 7.53
N VAL A 39 2.80 -10.67 8.22
CA VAL A 39 2.82 -10.54 9.69
C VAL A 39 2.70 -11.91 10.36
N TYR A 40 1.82 -12.77 9.86
CA TYR A 40 1.69 -14.14 10.37
C TYR A 40 3.00 -14.91 10.22
N VAL A 41 3.63 -14.87 9.04
CA VAL A 41 4.91 -15.55 8.80
C VAL A 41 6.01 -14.97 9.70
N ALA A 42 6.06 -13.65 9.88
CA ALA A 42 7.03 -13.00 10.75
C ALA A 42 6.89 -13.47 12.20
N LEU A 43 5.65 -13.65 12.69
CA LEU A 43 5.39 -14.12 14.06
C LEU A 43 5.53 -15.64 14.21
N ALA A 44 5.27 -16.41 13.17
CA ALA A 44 5.40 -17.87 13.18
C ALA A 44 6.87 -18.32 13.35
N GLY A 45 7.84 -17.47 13.00
CA GLY A 45 9.26 -17.74 13.20
C GLY A 45 9.77 -17.43 14.61
N VAL A 46 8.95 -16.83 15.49
CA VAL A 46 9.37 -16.43 16.84
C VAL A 46 9.06 -17.56 17.84
N PRO A 47 10.04 -18.03 18.62
CA PRO A 47 9.81 -19.07 19.62
C PRO A 47 8.90 -18.56 20.75
N GLU A 48 8.04 -19.43 21.29
CA GLU A 48 7.00 -19.04 22.27
C GLU A 48 7.58 -18.42 23.55
N GLU A 49 8.79 -18.82 23.93
CA GLU A 49 9.52 -18.27 25.08
C GLU A 49 9.87 -16.78 24.91
N GLU A 50 10.19 -16.34 23.69
CA GLU A 50 10.42 -14.93 23.38
C GLU A 50 9.10 -14.13 23.36
N LEU A 51 8.01 -14.73 22.88
CA LEU A 51 6.67 -14.12 22.92
C LEU A 51 6.20 -13.91 24.37
N LEU A 52 6.40 -14.91 25.23
CA LEU A 52 6.09 -14.82 26.66
C LEU A 52 6.97 -13.79 27.36
N ALA A 53 8.27 -13.73 27.04
CA ALA A 53 9.18 -12.71 27.57
C ALA A 53 8.77 -11.29 27.14
N ALA A 54 8.16 -11.13 25.96
CA ALA A 54 7.56 -9.89 25.49
C ALA A 54 6.17 -9.59 26.12
N GLY A 55 5.71 -10.40 27.07
CA GLY A 55 4.42 -10.24 27.74
C GLY A 55 3.21 -10.65 26.89
N ILE A 56 3.44 -11.31 25.75
CA ILE A 56 2.38 -11.81 24.87
C ILE A 56 1.94 -13.19 25.38
N THR A 57 0.83 -13.22 26.12
CA THR A 57 0.27 -14.46 26.70
C THR A 57 -0.71 -15.19 25.77
N VAL A 58 -0.99 -14.60 24.61
CA VAL A 58 -1.89 -15.16 23.61
C VAL A 58 -1.10 -15.81 22.47
N PRO A 59 -1.64 -16.86 21.81
CA PRO A 59 -0.96 -17.50 20.69
C PRO A 59 -0.58 -16.49 19.60
N GLY A 60 0.64 -16.61 19.05
CA GLY A 60 1.15 -15.70 18.01
C GLY A 60 0.21 -15.56 16.81
N ALA A 61 -0.51 -16.63 16.46
CA ALA A 61 -1.56 -16.60 15.44
C ALA A 61 -2.69 -15.60 15.76
N ARG A 62 -3.15 -15.51 17.02
CA ARG A 62 -4.19 -14.55 17.43
C ARG A 62 -3.67 -13.12 17.36
N VAL A 63 -2.40 -12.89 17.69
CA VAL A 63 -1.74 -11.59 17.51
C VAL A 63 -1.68 -11.23 16.02
N ALA A 64 -1.25 -12.17 15.18
CA ALA A 64 -1.20 -11.98 13.73
C ALA A 64 -2.57 -11.63 13.14
N PHE A 65 -3.65 -12.30 13.56
CA PHE A 65 -5.01 -12.02 13.08
C PHE A 65 -5.55 -10.68 13.59
N THR A 66 -5.24 -10.29 14.82
CA THR A 66 -5.70 -9.00 15.37
C THR A 66 -4.94 -7.83 14.76
N VAL A 67 -3.61 -7.93 14.66
CA VAL A 67 -2.76 -6.92 14.00
C VAL A 67 -3.04 -6.88 12.50
N GLY A 68 -3.10 -8.03 11.85
CA GLY A 68 -3.44 -8.16 10.43
C GLY A 68 -4.84 -7.65 10.13
N GLY A 69 -5.83 -7.95 10.98
CA GLY A 69 -7.20 -7.42 10.87
C GLY A 69 -7.28 -5.90 11.02
N ALA A 70 -6.55 -5.32 11.99
CA ALA A 70 -6.46 -3.87 12.15
C ALA A 70 -5.78 -3.21 10.94
N ALA A 71 -4.67 -3.79 10.46
CA ALA A 71 -3.98 -3.33 9.27
C ALA A 71 -4.85 -3.46 8.01
N PHE A 72 -5.66 -4.52 7.93
CA PHE A 72 -6.62 -4.74 6.85
C PHE A 72 -7.70 -3.67 6.82
N ALA A 73 -8.25 -3.31 7.98
CA ALA A 73 -9.18 -2.20 8.10
C ALA A 73 -8.54 -0.87 7.68
N ALA A 74 -7.29 -0.61 8.11
CA ALA A 74 -6.56 0.59 7.71
C ALA A 74 -6.33 0.66 6.19
N PHE A 75 -5.92 -0.44 5.56
CA PHE A 75 -5.77 -0.52 4.10
C PHE A 75 -7.08 -0.34 3.36
N LEU A 76 -8.20 -0.84 3.88
CA LEU A 76 -9.50 -0.63 3.25
C LEU A 76 -10.01 0.80 3.38
N LEU A 77 -9.73 1.48 4.49
CA LEU A 77 -10.20 2.84 4.74
C LEU A 77 -9.31 3.89 4.06
N LEU A 78 -7.99 3.77 4.17
CA LEU A 78 -7.02 4.76 3.69
C LEU A 78 -6.42 4.39 2.33
N GLY A 79 -6.27 3.09 2.06
CA GLY A 79 -5.61 2.57 0.86
C GLY A 79 -6.26 3.05 -0.45
N PRO A 80 -7.60 3.12 -0.60
CA PRO A 80 -8.19 3.60 -1.83
C PRO A 80 -7.94 5.07 -2.11
N ALA A 81 -7.96 5.91 -1.07
CA ALA A 81 -7.66 7.34 -1.20
C ALA A 81 -6.21 7.54 -1.64
N ILE A 82 -5.26 6.86 -0.98
CA ILE A 82 -3.84 6.90 -1.31
C ILE A 82 -3.60 6.34 -2.72
N GLY A 83 -4.18 5.18 -3.03
CA GLY A 83 -4.04 4.52 -4.33
C GLY A 83 -4.60 5.35 -5.48
N PHE A 84 -5.70 6.07 -5.25
CA PHE A 84 -6.24 7.03 -6.21
C PHE A 84 -5.28 8.20 -6.44
N VAL A 85 -4.78 8.82 -5.37
CA VAL A 85 -3.81 9.94 -5.46
C VAL A 85 -2.54 9.51 -6.18
N LEU A 86 -1.96 8.36 -5.84
CA LEU A 86 -0.78 7.84 -6.51
C LEU A 86 -1.04 7.54 -7.99
N THR A 87 -2.18 6.92 -8.32
CA THR A 87 -2.56 6.66 -9.72
C THR A 87 -2.76 7.97 -10.49
N TRP A 88 -3.35 8.99 -9.87
CA TRP A 88 -3.53 10.31 -10.46
C TRP A 88 -2.20 11.02 -10.74
N LEU A 89 -1.23 10.93 -9.81
CA LEU A 89 0.12 11.47 -9.96
C LEU A 89 0.91 10.74 -11.06
N LEU A 90 0.72 9.43 -11.17
CA LEU A 90 1.40 8.58 -12.14
C LEU A 90 0.64 8.42 -13.47
N ARG A 91 -0.40 9.23 -13.71
CA ARG A 91 -1.29 9.07 -14.88
C ARG A 91 -0.58 9.14 -16.23
N GLU A 92 0.57 9.80 -16.31
CA GLU A 92 1.38 9.92 -17.54
C GLU A 92 2.42 8.79 -17.70
N VAL A 93 2.65 8.01 -16.64
CA VAL A 93 3.67 6.97 -16.62
C VAL A 93 3.08 5.68 -17.16
N ARG A 94 3.56 5.23 -18.33
CA ARG A 94 3.10 3.96 -18.94
C ARG A 94 3.81 2.72 -18.37
N ASN A 95 4.99 2.90 -17.77
CA ASN A 95 5.80 1.81 -17.23
C ASN A 95 5.22 1.27 -15.92
N GLN A 96 4.59 0.09 -15.96
CA GLN A 96 3.94 -0.55 -14.81
C GLN A 96 4.91 -0.83 -13.66
N SER A 97 6.19 -1.12 -13.93
CA SER A 97 7.20 -1.34 -12.89
C SER A 97 7.39 -0.10 -12.02
N VAL A 98 7.31 1.11 -12.60
CA VAL A 98 7.39 2.36 -11.84
C VAL A 98 6.20 2.50 -10.90
N HIS A 99 4.99 2.13 -11.35
CA HIS A 99 3.82 2.13 -10.47
C HIS A 99 4.00 1.19 -9.30
N VAL A 100 4.47 -0.03 -9.53
CA VAL A 100 4.73 -1.01 -8.45
C VAL A 100 5.75 -0.47 -7.45
N LEU A 101 6.86 0.11 -7.93
CA LEU A 101 7.90 0.68 -7.07
C LEU A 101 7.40 1.90 -6.27
N VAL A 102 6.59 2.77 -6.86
CA VAL A 102 6.03 3.93 -6.16
C VAL A 102 5.03 3.49 -5.08
N PHE A 103 4.20 2.49 -5.36
CA PHE A 103 3.32 1.89 -4.35
C PHE A 103 4.13 1.20 -3.24
N ALA A 104 5.24 0.53 -3.58
CA ALA A 104 6.15 -0.05 -2.61
C ALA A 104 6.75 1.02 -1.68
N ALA A 105 7.26 2.11 -2.25
CA ALA A 105 7.87 3.20 -1.51
C ALA A 105 6.85 3.95 -0.63
N ALA A 106 5.65 4.21 -1.16
CA ALA A 106 4.57 4.83 -0.40
C ALA A 106 4.11 3.94 0.76
N GLY A 107 3.94 2.64 0.51
CA GLY A 107 3.66 1.65 1.55
C GLY A 107 4.74 1.62 2.63
N ALA A 108 6.01 1.62 2.23
CA ALA A 108 7.13 1.63 3.17
C ALA A 108 7.14 2.89 4.04
N ALA A 109 6.93 4.06 3.44
CA ALA A 109 6.82 5.32 4.18
C ALA A 109 5.68 5.29 5.20
N LEU A 110 4.51 4.75 4.84
CA LEU A 110 3.39 4.58 5.77
C LEU A 110 3.72 3.59 6.89
N GLY A 111 4.45 2.52 6.58
CA GLY A 111 4.94 1.56 7.58
C GLY A 111 5.85 2.23 8.62
N VAL A 112 6.77 3.09 8.16
CA VAL A 112 7.63 3.90 9.04
C VAL A 112 6.78 4.83 9.90
N VAL A 113 5.92 5.65 9.30
CA VAL A 113 5.07 6.62 10.01
C VAL A 113 4.21 5.92 11.06
N THR A 114 3.64 4.77 10.73
CA THR A 114 2.81 3.99 11.66
C THR A 114 3.61 3.55 12.89
N ALA A 115 4.84 3.07 12.72
CA ALA A 115 5.69 2.68 13.85
C ALA A 115 5.99 3.86 14.78
N PHE A 116 6.29 5.04 14.23
CA PHE A 116 6.50 6.26 15.02
C PHE A 116 5.23 6.73 15.74
N VAL A 117 4.08 6.71 15.06
CA VAL A 117 2.79 7.12 15.65
C VAL A 117 2.37 6.20 16.79
N LEU A 118 2.67 4.90 16.68
CA LEU A 118 2.41 3.93 17.74
C LEU A 118 3.43 3.99 18.89
N GLY A 119 4.46 4.83 18.79
CA GLY A 119 5.49 4.97 19.81
C GLY A 119 6.47 3.79 19.87
N VAL A 120 6.60 3.02 18.80
CA VAL A 120 7.47 1.83 18.71
C VAL A 120 8.44 1.98 17.52
N PRO A 121 9.38 2.94 17.56
CA PRO A 121 10.28 3.21 16.43
C PRO A 121 11.19 2.03 16.07
N GLU A 122 11.44 1.10 16.99
CA GLU A 122 12.31 -0.07 16.81
C GLU A 122 11.81 -1.00 15.69
N ILE A 123 10.49 -1.04 15.46
CA ILE A 123 9.90 -1.86 14.40
C ILE A 123 9.77 -1.13 13.07
N ALA A 124 10.21 0.14 12.96
CA ALA A 124 9.95 0.98 11.79
C ALA A 124 10.46 0.38 10.46
N PHE A 125 11.65 -0.22 10.46
CA PHE A 125 12.18 -0.85 9.24
C PHE A 125 11.44 -2.14 8.87
N MET A 126 11.02 -2.91 9.88
CA MET A 126 10.23 -4.12 9.68
C MET A 126 8.85 -3.76 9.11
N THR A 127 8.14 -2.82 9.73
CA THR A 127 6.83 -2.37 9.24
C THR A 127 6.93 -1.71 7.87
N ALA A 128 7.99 -0.95 7.60
CA ALA A 128 8.26 -0.41 6.26
C ALA A 128 8.38 -1.52 5.21
N GLY A 129 9.18 -2.55 5.50
CA GLY A 129 9.34 -3.70 4.60
C GLY A 129 8.00 -4.42 4.34
N LEU A 130 7.25 -4.72 5.40
CA LEU A 130 5.99 -5.45 5.31
C LEU A 130 4.91 -4.67 4.54
N VAL A 131 4.70 -3.39 4.89
CA VAL A 131 3.68 -2.53 4.27
C VAL A 131 4.07 -2.13 2.85
N GLY A 132 5.37 -1.92 2.60
CA GLY A 132 5.88 -1.67 1.27
C GLY A 132 5.71 -2.87 0.34
N ALA A 133 6.14 -4.05 0.77
CA ALA A 133 6.00 -5.28 -0.01
C ALA A 133 4.53 -5.62 -0.31
N SER A 134 3.64 -5.45 0.68
CA SER A 134 2.22 -5.72 0.50
C SER A 134 1.55 -4.73 -0.46
N SER A 135 1.89 -3.45 -0.38
CA SER A 135 1.40 -2.41 -1.30
C SER A 135 1.88 -2.66 -2.74
N ALA A 136 3.14 -3.06 -2.89
CA ALA A 136 3.72 -3.45 -4.17
C ALA A 136 2.98 -4.65 -4.77
N ALA A 137 2.74 -5.69 -3.96
CA ALA A 137 2.02 -6.88 -4.37
C ALA A 137 0.58 -6.57 -4.80
N GLY A 138 -0.14 -5.77 -4.01
CA GLY A 138 -1.48 -5.31 -4.37
C GLY A 138 -1.52 -4.55 -5.69
N ARG A 139 -0.53 -3.66 -5.92
CA ARG A 139 -0.42 -2.93 -7.19
C ARG A 139 -0.10 -3.86 -8.35
N ALA A 140 0.90 -4.73 -8.20
CA ALA A 140 1.34 -5.65 -9.23
C ALA A 140 0.20 -6.60 -9.65
N ALA A 141 -0.60 -7.08 -8.70
CA ALA A 141 -1.71 -7.98 -8.95
C ALA A 141 -2.82 -7.33 -9.79
N ILE A 142 -3.03 -6.02 -9.67
CA ILE A 142 -4.04 -5.30 -10.44
C ILE A 142 -3.54 -4.72 -11.77
N SER A 143 -2.22 -4.66 -11.97
CA SER A 143 -1.60 -4.10 -13.19
C SER A 143 -2.15 -4.66 -14.51
N PRO A 144 -2.48 -5.96 -14.64
CA PRO A 144 -3.06 -6.50 -15.88
C PRO A 144 -4.46 -5.94 -16.22
N PHE A 145 -5.18 -5.38 -15.25
CA PHE A 145 -6.52 -4.83 -15.43
C PHE A 145 -6.52 -3.31 -15.71
N ALA A 146 -5.33 -2.74 -15.89
CA ALA A 146 -5.18 -1.35 -16.24
C ALA A 146 -5.73 -1.07 -17.65
N ARG A 147 -6.50 0.01 -17.80
CA ARG A 147 -6.92 0.49 -19.13
C ARG A 147 -5.90 1.52 -19.61
N VAL A 148 -5.31 1.26 -20.76
CA VAL A 148 -4.27 2.08 -21.42
C VAL A 148 -4.86 2.79 -22.61
#